data_AF-A0A8J7NCS1-F1
#
_entry.id   AF-A0A8J7NCS1-F1
#
_cell.length_a   1.000
_cell.length_b   1.000
_cell.length_c   1.000
_cell.angle_alpha   90.00
_cell.angle_beta   90.00
_cell.angle_gamma   90.00
#
_symmetry.space_group_name_H-M   'P 1'
#
loop_
_entity.id
_entity.type
_entity.pdbx_description
1 polymer ?
#
loop_
_entity_poly.entity_id
_entity_poly.type
_entity_poly.pdbx_seq_one_letter_code
_entity_poly.pdbx_strand_id
1 'polypeptide(L)' 'KGEQCAILTYKKLLDKVRSGDDPITYNMVRKIMEEEVEHENDLEAIQEDLGMTKG' A
#
# COMPACT_ATOMS: atom_id res chain seq x y z
N LYS A 1 -0.15 10.62 -2.69
CA LYS A 1 1.24 10.86 -2.21
C LYS A 1 1.52 10.26 -0.83
N GLY A 2 0.60 10.35 0.14
CA GLY A 2 0.73 9.68 1.45
C GLY A 2 0.81 8.16 1.28
N GLU A 3 -0.25 7.57 0.74
CA GLU A 3 -0.33 6.10 0.58
C GLU A 3 0.72 5.56 -0.38
N GLN A 4 1.00 6.24 -1.50
CA GLN A 4 2.14 5.92 -2.36
C GLN A 4 3.49 5.80 -1.60
N CYS A 5 3.73 6.64 -0.60
CA CYS A 5 4.95 6.56 0.24
C CYS A 5 4.90 5.36 1.19
N ALA A 6 3.74 5.11 1.79
CA ALA A 6 3.50 3.96 2.67
C ALA A 6 3.66 2.63 1.90
N ILE A 7 3.04 2.49 0.73
CA ILE A 7 3.16 1.34 -0.17
C ILE A 7 4.62 1.06 -0.51
N LEU A 8 5.39 2.07 -0.90
CA LEU A 8 6.82 1.90 -1.20
C LEU A 8 7.63 1.44 0.02
N THR A 9 7.26 1.90 1.21
CA THR A 9 7.92 1.52 2.46
C THR A 9 7.60 0.06 2.81
N TYR A 10 6.33 -0.34 2.80
CA TYR A 10 5.92 -1.70 3.11
C TYR A 10 6.36 -2.71 2.05
N LYS A 11 6.43 -2.33 0.78
CA LYS A 11 7.02 -3.15 -0.28
C LYS A 11 8.49 -3.48 0.01
N LYS A 12 9.29 -2.47 0.38
CA LYS A 12 10.70 -2.68 0.78
C LYS A 12 10.83 -3.52 2.04
N LEU A 13 9.87 -3.40 2.98
CA LEU A 13 9.86 -4.22 4.17
C LEU A 13 9.52 -5.68 3.83
N LEU A 14 8.52 -5.92 2.99
CA LEU A 14 8.18 -7.25 2.46
C LEU A 14 9.38 -7.92 1.79
N ASP A 15 10.12 -7.20 0.95
CA ASP A 15 11.31 -7.74 0.29
C ASP A 15 12.37 -8.21 1.32
N LYS A 16 12.47 -7.53 2.47
CA LYS A 16 13.38 -7.91 3.55
C LYS A 16 12.87 -9.11 4.35
N VAL A 17 11.58 -9.16 4.66
CA VAL A 17 11.01 -10.22 5.51
C VAL A 17 10.69 -11.50 4.74
N ARG A 18 10.47 -11.42 3.42
CA ARG A 18 10.18 -12.58 2.55
C ARG A 18 11.28 -13.64 2.57
N SER A 19 12.53 -13.23 2.80
CA SER A 19 13.68 -14.15 2.87
C SER A 19 13.96 -14.70 4.27
N GLY A 20 13.20 -14.29 5.29
CA GLY A 20 13.39 -14.74 6.67
C GLY A 20 12.40 -15.82 7.10
N ASP A 21 12.71 -16.50 8.22
CA ASP A 21 11.85 -17.52 8.85
C ASP A 21 10.76 -16.91 9.77
N ASP A 22 10.26 -15.72 9.44
CA ASP A 22 9.20 -15.05 10.20
C ASP A 22 7.91 -14.89 9.36
N PRO A 23 7.07 -15.94 9.29
CA PRO A 23 5.83 -15.90 8.54
C PRO A 23 4.78 -14.98 9.16
N ILE A 24 4.88 -14.67 10.45
CA ILE A 24 3.91 -13.82 11.16
C ILE A 24 4.13 -12.37 10.73
N THR A 25 5.36 -11.88 10.83
CA THR A 25 5.69 -10.52 10.37
C THR A 25 5.49 -10.39 8.87
N TYR A 26 5.84 -11.40 8.06
CA TYR A 26 5.56 -11.38 6.61
C TYR A 26 4.07 -11.15 6.32
N ASN A 27 3.19 -11.92 6.96
CA ASN A 27 1.76 -11.82 6.75
C ASN A 27 1.19 -10.49 7.25
N MET A 28 1.68 -9.97 8.38
CA MET A 28 1.28 -8.67 8.89
C MET A 28 1.64 -7.54 7.93
N VAL A 29 2.89 -7.49 7.46
CA VAL A 29 3.36 -6.45 6.52
C VAL A 29 2.63 -6.58 5.19
N ARG A 30 2.36 -7.80 4.71
CA ARG A 30 1.56 -8.04 3.50
C ARG A 30 0.16 -7.45 3.64
N LYS A 31 -0.51 -7.71 4.77
CA LYS A 31 -1.86 -7.22 5.01
C LYS A 31 -1.91 -5.68 5.08
N ILE A 32 -0.93 -5.07 5.75
CA ILE A 32 -0.84 -3.60 5.80
C ILE A 32 -0.64 -3.03 4.38
N MET A 33 0.27 -3.60 3.57
CA MET A 33 0.47 -3.13 2.20
C MET A 33 -0.80 -3.24 1.35
N GLU A 34 -1.59 -4.31 1.52
CA GLU A 34 -2.87 -4.47 0.84
C GLU A 34 -3.87 -3.37 1.23
N GLU A 35 -3.93 -3.02 2.51
CA GLU A 35 -4.78 -1.92 3.01
C GLU A 35 -4.35 -0.57 2.41
N GLU A 36 -3.04 -0.28 2.32
CA GLU A 36 -2.59 1.00 1.72
C GLU A 36 -2.88 1.08 0.21
N VAL A 37 -2.90 -0.05 -0.50
CA VAL A 37 -3.32 -0.08 -1.91
C VAL A 37 -4.82 0.20 -2.03
N GLU A 38 -5.64 -0.36 -1.15
CA GLU A 38 -7.07 -0.06 -1.08
C GLU A 38 -7.31 1.43 -0.76
N HIS A 39 -6.59 1.98 0.22
CA HIS A 39 -6.66 3.40 0.56
C HIS A 39 -6.27 4.32 -0.61
N GLU A 40 -5.20 4.01 -1.37
CA GLU A 40 -4.84 4.81 -2.55
C GLU A 40 -5.92 4.75 -3.63
N ASN A 41 -6.48 3.56 -3.90
CA ASN A 41 -7.56 3.40 -4.88
C ASN A 41 -8.82 4.18 -4.46
N ASP A 42 -9.18 4.14 -3.18
CA ASP A 42 -10.30 4.93 -2.64
C ASP A 42 -10.06 6.43 -2.79
N LEU A 43 -8.83 6.90 -2.52
CA LEU A 43 -8.45 8.30 -2.72
C LEU A 43 -8.47 8.71 -4.20
N GLU A 44 -8.06 7.83 -5.11
CA GLU A 44 -8.16 8.06 -6.55
C GLU A 44 -9.63 8.16 -6.98
N ALA A 45 -10.49 7.25 -6.54
CA ALA A 45 -11.92 7.29 -6.83
C ALA A 45 -12.58 8.58 -6.29
N ILE A 46 -12.24 8.99 -5.06
CA ILE A 46 -12.72 10.27 -4.51
C ILE A 46 -12.24 11.46 -5.36
N GLN A 47 -10.99 11.44 -5.84
CA GLN A 47 -10.48 12.51 -6.70
C GLN A 47 -11.15 12.55 -8.07
N GLU A 48 -11.48 11.39 -8.65
CA GLU A 48 -12.26 11.27 -9.88
C GLU A 48 -13.67 11.84 -9.69
N ASP A 49 -14.36 11.48 -8.61
CA ASP A 49 -15.69 12.00 -8.27
C ASP A 49 -15.70 13.52 -8.07
N LEU A 50 -14.61 14.06 -7.52
CA LEU A 50 -14.40 15.51 -7.35
C LEU A 50 -13.94 16.21 -8.65
N GLY A 51 -13.73 15.47 -9.75
CA GLY A 51 -13.28 15.99 -11.03
C GLY A 51 -11.84 16.55 -11.00
N MET A 52 -11.01 16.07 -10.07
CA MET A 52 -9.63 16.54 -9.87
C MET A 52 -8.63 15.80 -10.75
N THR A 53 -8.99 14.64 -11.29
CA THR A 53 -8.24 13.95 -12.34
C THR A 53 -8.68 14.49 -13.70
N LYS A 54 -7.74 15.05 -14.46
CA LYS A 54 -8.03 15.52 -15.83
C LYS A 54 -8.11 14.30 -16.76
N GLY A 55 -9.22 14.20 -17.49
CA GLY A 55 -9.28 13.38 -18.71
C GLY A 55 -8.29 13.83 -19.78
#